data_AF-A0A351C878-F1
#
_entry.id   AF-A0A351C878-F1
#
_cell.length_a   1.000
_cell.length_b   1.000
_cell.length_c   1.000
_cell.angle_alpha   90.00
_cell.angle_beta   90.00
_cell.angle_gamma   90.00
#
_symmetry.space_group_name_H-M   'P 1'
#
loop_
_entity.id
_entity.type
_entity.pdbx_description
1 polymer ?
#
loop_
_entity_poly.entity_id
_entity_poly.type
_entity_poly.pdbx_seq_one_letter_code
_entity_poly.pdbx_strand_id
1 'polypeptide(L)'
;MDNNERSAYPHPGDFKVMRPEYTDLEDGFLVASITITPFKVTGRSSSKAGARRAALYMAEQTYKEYHPSYRVINPYPSEFTDQEGQAWKLLSPLQREQLGDYSFTDAEGEEDSADIEQMLMWDVRPVQQ
;
A
#
# COMPACT_ATOMS: atom_id res chain seq x y z
N MET A 1 19.41 12.21 -22.51
CA MET A 1 18.96 13.49 -21.95
C MET A 1 18.55 13.22 -20.52
N ASP A 2 19.48 13.42 -19.60
CA ASP A 2 19.28 13.23 -18.17
C ASP A 2 18.42 14.36 -17.62
N ASN A 3 17.10 14.20 -17.70
CA ASN A 3 16.17 14.99 -16.90
C ASN A 3 16.26 14.45 -15.47
N ASN A 4 17.33 14.82 -14.78
CA ASN A 4 17.37 14.83 -13.32
C ASN A 4 16.47 16.01 -12.89
N GLU A 5 15.17 15.88 -13.13
CA GLU A 5 14.15 16.74 -12.54
C GLU A 5 14.26 16.52 -11.04
N ARG A 6 15.04 17.38 -10.38
CA ARG A 6 15.13 17.44 -8.92
C ARG A 6 13.76 17.83 -8.41
N SER A 7 12.92 16.83 -8.19
CA SER A 7 11.65 17.05 -7.54
C SER A 7 11.87 17.71 -6.20
N ALA A 8 10.97 18.62 -5.82
CA ALA A 8 10.92 19.13 -4.47
C ALA A 8 10.56 18.01 -3.47
N TYR A 9 9.88 16.96 -3.92
CA TYR A 9 9.45 15.84 -3.09
C TYR A 9 10.44 14.64 -3.21
N PRO A 10 10.84 13.99 -2.10
CA PRO A 10 11.78 12.85 -2.14
C PRO A 10 11.22 11.68 -2.94
N HIS A 11 12.08 10.93 -3.61
CA HIS A 11 11.66 9.73 -4.34
C HIS A 11 11.15 8.67 -3.33
N PRO A 12 10.15 7.83 -3.66
CA PRO A 12 9.64 6.80 -2.74
C PRO A 12 10.75 5.87 -2.20
N GLY A 13 11.76 5.62 -3.03
CA GLY A 13 12.98 4.90 -2.65
C GLY A 13 13.77 5.54 -1.49
N ASP A 14 13.72 6.85 -1.33
CA ASP A 14 14.37 7.57 -0.23
C ASP A 14 13.68 7.25 1.11
N PHE A 15 12.36 7.11 1.12
CA PHE A 15 11.61 6.70 2.31
C PHE A 15 11.91 5.24 2.71
N LYS A 16 12.27 4.37 1.75
CA LYS A 16 12.57 2.95 2.01
C LYS A 16 13.79 2.73 2.91
N VAL A 17 14.77 3.63 2.86
CA VAL A 17 16.00 3.54 3.68
C VAL A 17 15.85 4.19 5.05
N MET A 18 14.75 4.91 5.29
CA MET A 18 14.48 5.58 6.55
C MET A 18 13.84 4.64 7.56
N ARG A 19 14.16 4.86 8.83
CA ARG A 19 13.56 4.12 9.94
C ARG A 19 12.20 4.72 10.31
N PRO A 20 11.11 3.93 10.33
CA PRO A 20 9.81 4.41 10.79
C PRO A 20 9.75 4.57 12.31
N GLU A 21 8.97 5.57 12.73
CA GLU A 21 8.44 5.70 14.08
C GLU A 21 7.05 5.03 14.12
N TYR A 22 6.71 4.40 15.24
CA TYR A 22 5.44 3.68 15.38
C TYR A 22 4.60 4.27 16.50
N THR A 23 3.31 4.41 16.24
CA THR A 23 2.29 4.80 17.22
C THR A 23 1.20 3.73 17.23
N ASP A 24 0.93 3.17 18.40
CA ASP A 24 -0.22 2.29 18.63
C ASP A 24 -1.50 3.12 18.76
N LEU A 25 -2.57 2.70 18.09
CA LEU A 25 -3.89 3.31 18.17
C LEU A 25 -4.80 2.52 19.11
N GLU A 26 -5.83 3.18 19.66
CA GLU A 26 -6.78 2.56 20.60
C GLU A 26 -7.59 1.40 19.99
N ASP A 27 -7.72 1.37 18.67
CA ASP A 27 -8.44 0.33 17.90
C ASP A 27 -7.58 -0.89 17.56
N GLY A 28 -6.37 -0.98 18.12
CA GLY A 28 -5.45 -2.10 17.90
C GLY A 28 -4.63 -2.01 16.62
N PHE A 29 -4.80 -0.96 15.81
CA PHE A 29 -3.95 -0.71 14.65
C PHE A 29 -2.69 0.05 15.04
N LEU A 30 -1.67 -0.02 14.17
CA LEU A 30 -0.44 0.73 14.30
C LEU A 30 -0.29 1.70 13.13
N VAL A 31 0.27 2.87 13.41
CA VAL A 31 0.69 3.85 12.40
C VAL A 31 2.20 3.89 12.33
N ALA A 32 2.76 3.63 11.15
CA ALA A 32 4.15 3.91 10.85
C ALA A 32 4.28 5.31 10.26
N SER A 33 5.17 6.12 10.81
CA SER A 33 5.55 7.44 10.31
C SER A 33 6.98 7.39 9.79
N ILE A 34 7.20 7.75 8.52
CA ILE A 34 8.54 7.89 7.93
C ILE A 34 8.75 9.35 7.55
N THR A 35 9.79 9.96 8.10
CA THR A 35 10.05 11.40 7.96
C THR A 35 11.35 11.64 7.20
N ILE A 36 11.29 12.45 6.16
CA ILE A 36 12.43 13.06 5.47
C ILE A 36 12.15 14.55 5.46
N THR A 37 12.64 15.29 6.45
CA THR A 37 12.24 16.69 6.68
C THR A 37 12.34 17.53 5.41
N PRO A 38 11.29 18.31 5.07
CA PRO A 38 10.05 18.54 5.82
C PRO A 38 8.92 17.53 5.56
N PHE A 39 9.15 16.51 4.75
CA PHE A 39 8.15 15.54 4.31
C PHE A 39 7.93 14.41 5.33
N LYS A 40 6.69 13.97 5.42
CA LYS A 40 6.27 12.86 6.26
C LYS A 40 5.25 12.02 5.50
N VAL A 41 5.44 10.71 5.53
CA VAL A 41 4.46 9.74 5.05
C VAL A 41 4.03 8.85 6.19
N THR A 42 2.77 8.45 6.16
CA THR A 42 2.18 7.61 7.21
C THR A 42 1.44 6.44 6.58
N GLY A 43 1.49 5.29 7.24
CA GLY A 43 0.70 4.12 6.86
C GLY A 43 0.14 3.44 8.09
N ARG A 44 -1.11 3.00 8.00
CA ARG A 44 -1.82 2.30 9.07
C ARG A 44 -1.94 0.82 8.73
N SER A 45 -1.76 -0.06 9.72
CA SER A 45 -1.97 -1.50 9.55
C SER A 45 -2.11 -2.24 10.88
N SER A 46 -2.58 -3.48 10.86
CA SER A 46 -2.66 -4.37 12.02
C SER A 46 -1.29 -4.85 12.53
N SER A 47 -0.20 -4.64 11.78
CA SER A 47 1.16 -4.98 12.21
C SER A 47 2.19 -3.88 11.91
N LYS A 48 3.33 -3.87 12.64
CA LYS A 48 4.45 -2.93 12.37
C LYS A 48 5.02 -3.06 10.96
N ALA A 49 5.12 -4.30 10.47
CA ALA A 49 5.61 -4.57 9.13
C ALA A 49 4.60 -4.10 8.08
N GLY A 50 3.30 -4.36 8.30
CA GLY A 50 2.21 -3.88 7.47
C GLY A 50 2.15 -2.37 7.40
N ALA A 51 2.24 -1.69 8.55
CA ALA A 51 2.14 -0.24 8.64
C ALA A 51 3.30 0.44 7.87
N ARG A 52 4.50 -0.16 7.91
CA ARG A 52 5.62 0.30 7.09
C ARG A 52 5.37 0.10 5.60
N ARG A 53 4.81 -1.04 5.17
CA ARG A 53 4.47 -1.26 3.75
C ARG A 53 3.40 -0.26 3.29
N ALA A 54 2.39 -0.01 4.12
CA ALA A 54 1.38 1.01 3.88
C ALA A 54 2.01 2.40 3.73
N ALA A 55 2.95 2.79 4.60
CA ALA A 55 3.60 4.08 4.53
C ALA A 55 4.43 4.27 3.24
N LEU A 56 5.08 3.20 2.77
CA LEU A 56 5.83 3.23 1.52
C LEU A 56 4.91 3.29 0.30
N TYR A 57 3.79 2.58 0.31
CA TYR A 57 2.77 2.70 -0.73
C TYR A 57 2.18 4.12 -0.78
N MET A 58 1.93 4.74 0.38
CA MET A 58 1.53 6.15 0.43
C MET A 58 2.61 7.09 -0.12
N ALA A 59 3.90 6.81 0.11
CA ALA A 59 4.99 7.59 -0.51
C ALA A 59 4.95 7.52 -2.04
N GLU A 60 4.67 6.34 -2.60
CA GLU A 60 4.50 6.15 -4.05
C GLU A 60 3.32 6.96 -4.58
N GLN A 61 2.17 6.91 -3.90
CA GLN A 61 0.96 7.67 -4.26
C GLN A 61 1.21 9.18 -4.20
N THR A 62 1.78 9.68 -3.10
CA THR A 62 2.11 11.11 -2.97
C THR A 62 3.12 11.54 -4.03
N TYR A 63 4.14 10.73 -4.34
CA TYR A 63 5.10 11.07 -5.39
C TYR A 63 4.43 11.17 -6.78
N LYS A 64 3.44 10.32 -7.08
CA LYS A 64 2.67 10.37 -8.33
C LYS A 64 1.85 11.67 -8.47
N GLU A 65 1.35 12.23 -7.37
CA GLU A 65 0.64 13.53 -7.41
C GLU A 65 1.53 14.66 -7.95
N TYR A 66 2.82 14.64 -7.59
CA TYR A 66 3.82 15.59 -8.10
C TYR A 66 4.39 15.22 -9.47
N HIS A 67 4.33 13.93 -9.84
CA HIS A 67 4.86 13.41 -11.11
C HIS A 67 3.81 12.54 -11.79
N PRO A 68 2.89 13.12 -12.58
CA PRO A 68 1.78 12.36 -13.18
C PRO A 68 2.20 11.20 -14.09
N SER A 69 3.44 11.21 -14.60
CA SER A 69 4.02 10.11 -15.39
C SER A 69 4.52 8.94 -14.54
N TYR A 70 4.66 9.12 -13.22
CA TYR A 70 5.11 8.10 -12.29
C TYR A 70 4.06 6.99 -12.14
N ARG A 71 4.53 5.75 -12.14
CA ARG A 71 3.68 4.56 -11.98
C ARG A 71 3.86 4.02 -10.57
N VAL A 72 2.81 4.12 -9.78
CA VAL A 72 2.75 3.47 -8.47
C VAL A 72 2.86 1.96 -8.66
N ILE A 73 3.74 1.35 -7.87
CA ILE A 73 3.93 -0.09 -7.86
C ILE A 73 2.83 -0.72 -7.01
N ASN A 74 2.03 -1.61 -7.62
CA ASN A 74 1.09 -2.45 -6.89
C ASN A 74 1.90 -3.44 -6.02
N PRO A 75 1.71 -3.48 -4.69
CA PRO A 75 2.45 -4.37 -3.80
C PRO A 75 2.03 -5.85 -3.90
N TYR A 76 0.94 -6.15 -4.61
CA TYR A 76 0.37 -7.48 -4.73
C TYR A 76 0.48 -8.04 -6.17
N PRO A 77 0.64 -9.36 -6.34
CA PRO A 77 0.49 -10.04 -7.62
C PRO A 77 -0.93 -9.89 -8.18
N SER A 78 -1.14 -10.23 -9.46
CA SER A 78 -2.49 -10.20 -10.06
C SER A 78 -3.43 -11.23 -9.45
N GLU A 79 -2.92 -12.38 -9.03
CA GLU A 79 -3.68 -13.44 -8.36
C GLU A 79 -2.79 -14.04 -7.28
N PHE A 80 -3.31 -14.22 -6.07
CA PHE A 80 -2.57 -14.83 -4.97
C PHE A 80 -3.50 -15.38 -3.88
N THR A 81 -2.94 -16.24 -3.03
CA THR A 81 -3.56 -16.66 -1.76
C THR A 81 -2.79 -16.02 -0.63
N ASP A 82 -3.50 -15.48 0.36
CA ASP A 82 -2.86 -14.89 1.53
C ASP A 82 -2.54 -15.91 2.63
N GLN A 83 -1.97 -15.44 3.74
CA GLN A 83 -1.58 -16.29 4.87
C GLN A 83 -2.76 -16.95 5.60
N GLU A 84 -3.98 -16.45 5.39
CA GLU A 84 -5.21 -16.98 5.99
C GLU A 84 -5.93 -17.95 5.03
N GLY A 85 -5.41 -18.14 3.82
CA GLY A 85 -6.00 -19.01 2.81
C GLY A 85 -7.02 -18.32 1.90
N GLN A 86 -7.20 -17.00 2.04
CA GLN A 86 -8.09 -16.22 1.19
C GLN A 86 -7.49 -16.07 -0.20
N ALA A 87 -8.26 -16.39 -1.24
CA ALA A 87 -7.89 -16.13 -2.62
C ALA A 87 -8.25 -14.70 -3.01
N TRP A 88 -7.30 -14.02 -3.65
CA TRP A 88 -7.40 -12.63 -4.09
C TRP A 88 -7.13 -12.55 -5.60
N LYS A 89 -7.92 -11.73 -6.29
CA LYS A 89 -7.78 -11.51 -7.74
C LYS A 89 -7.88 -10.04 -8.10
N LEU A 90 -6.91 -9.55 -8.86
CA LEU A 90 -6.89 -8.19 -9.38
C LEU A 90 -8.05 -8.01 -10.36
N LEU A 91 -8.85 -6.99 -10.12
CA LEU A 91 -10.01 -6.68 -10.95
C LEU A 91 -9.60 -6.06 -12.29
N SER A 92 -10.48 -6.20 -13.29
CA SER A 92 -10.27 -5.53 -14.58
C SER A 92 -10.26 -4.00 -14.42
N PRO A 93 -9.61 -3.22 -15.30
CA PRO A 93 -9.58 -1.76 -15.18
C PRO A 93 -10.97 -1.11 -15.00
N LEU A 94 -11.98 -1.62 -15.71
CA LEU A 94 -13.37 -1.14 -15.62
C LEU A 94 -14.01 -1.40 -14.25
N GLN A 95 -13.72 -2.56 -13.65
CA GLN A 95 -14.24 -2.91 -12.34
C GLN A 95 -13.53 -2.14 -11.22
N ARG A 96 -12.23 -1.86 -11.39
CA ARG A 96 -11.43 -1.16 -10.39
C ARG A 96 -11.89 0.25 -10.08
N GLU A 97 -12.47 0.93 -11.08
CA GLU A 97 -13.06 2.26 -10.87
C GLU A 97 -14.33 2.24 -9.99
N GLN A 98 -14.96 1.07 -9.82
CA GLN A 98 -16.28 0.95 -9.17
C GLN A 98 -16.24 0.14 -7.87
N LEU A 99 -15.38 -0.88 -7.81
CA LEU A 99 -15.40 -1.91 -6.77
C LEU A 99 -14.11 -1.91 -5.92
N GLY A 100 -13.04 -1.28 -6.42
CA GLY A 100 -11.72 -1.31 -5.81
C GLY A 100 -10.74 -2.25 -6.52
N ASP A 101 -9.55 -2.45 -5.97
CA ASP A 101 -8.45 -3.08 -6.72
C ASP A 101 -8.58 -4.61 -6.88
N TYR A 102 -8.97 -5.32 -5.84
CA TYR A 102 -9.00 -6.79 -5.79
C TYR A 102 -10.37 -7.30 -5.36
N SER A 103 -10.78 -8.46 -5.89
CA SER A 103 -11.89 -9.24 -5.34
C SER A 103 -11.42 -10.45 -4.54
N PHE A 104 -12.26 -10.85 -3.60
CA PHE A 104 -12.09 -12.02 -2.75
C PHE A 104 -13.48 -12.62 -2.43
N THR A 105 -13.50 -13.86 -1.96
CA THR A 105 -14.75 -14.50 -1.48
C THR A 105 -14.79 -14.44 0.03
N ASP A 106 -15.82 -13.84 0.62
CA ASP A 106 -15.93 -13.71 2.07
C ASP A 106 -16.30 -15.05 2.76
N ALA A 107 -16.51 -14.98 4.07
CA ALA A 107 -16.87 -16.15 4.89
C ALA A 107 -18.28 -16.70 4.59
N GLU A 108 -19.16 -15.92 3.98
CA GLU A 108 -20.52 -16.30 3.60
C GLU A 108 -20.57 -16.88 2.17
N GLY A 109 -19.46 -16.81 1.44
CA GLY A 109 -19.33 -17.29 0.07
C GLY A 109 -19.69 -16.23 -0.98
N GLU A 110 -19.84 -14.98 -0.58
CA GLU A 110 -20.15 -13.86 -1.47
C GLU A 110 -18.86 -13.23 -2.03
N GLU A 111 -18.91 -12.70 -3.26
CA GLU A 111 -17.79 -11.97 -3.84
C GLU A 111 -17.81 -10.53 -3.33
N ASP A 112 -16.75 -10.13 -2.65
CA ASP A 112 -16.51 -8.77 -2.17
C ASP A 112 -15.20 -8.23 -2.75
N SER A 113 -14.93 -6.94 -2.54
CA SER A 113 -13.79 -6.24 -3.12
C SER A 113 -13.15 -5.24 -2.16
N ALA A 114 -11.85 -5.02 -2.32
CA ALA A 114 -11.08 -4.11 -1.50
C ALA A 114 -10.01 -3.35 -2.30
N ASP A 115 -9.73 -2.12 -1.88
CA ASP A 115 -8.61 -1.33 -2.36
C ASP A 115 -7.28 -1.81 -1.76
N ILE A 116 -6.17 -1.52 -2.43
CA ILE A 116 -4.82 -1.84 -1.93
C ILE A 116 -4.58 -1.24 -0.53
N GLU A 117 -5.08 -0.04 -0.26
CA GLU A 117 -5.00 0.64 1.02
C GLU A 117 -5.69 -0.16 2.14
N GLN A 118 -6.87 -0.71 1.86
CA GLN A 118 -7.61 -1.56 2.82
C GLN A 118 -6.88 -2.88 3.06
N MET A 119 -6.40 -3.53 1.99
CA MET A 119 -5.62 -4.76 2.09
C MET A 119 -4.33 -4.54 2.92
N LEU A 120 -3.65 -3.41 2.71
CA LEU A 120 -2.47 -3.02 3.50
C LEU A 120 -2.83 -2.75 4.96
N MET A 121 -3.99 -2.14 5.22
CA MET A 121 -4.50 -1.90 6.57
C MET A 121 -4.75 -3.21 7.32
N TRP A 122 -5.27 -4.23 6.64
CA TRP A 122 -5.48 -5.57 7.22
C TRP A 122 -4.21 -6.43 7.30
N ASP A 123 -3.06 -5.93 6.81
CA ASP A 123 -1.79 -6.66 6.71
C ASP A 123 -1.89 -7.91 5.82
N VAL A 124 -2.74 -7.87 4.78
CA VAL A 124 -2.84 -8.92 3.75
C VAL A 124 -1.46 -9.14 3.13
N ARG A 125 -1.06 -10.41 3.04
CA ARG A 125 0.25 -10.82 2.53
C ARG A 125 0.11 -12.09 1.71
N PRO A 126 0.59 -12.11 0.46
CA PRO A 126 0.72 -13.35 -0.28
C PRO A 126 1.55 -14.38 0.48
N VAL A 127 1.15 -15.65 0.43
CA VAL A 127 2.02 -16.74 0.84
C VAL A 127 3.28 -16.67 -0.03
N GLN A 128 4.47 -16.72 0.58
CA GLN A 128 5.71 -16.81 -0.17
C GLN A 128 5.67 -18.09 -1.01
N GLN A 129 5.70 -17.93 -2.34
CA GLN A 129 5.91 -19.04 -3.27
C GLN A 129 7.36 -19.53 -3.19
#